data_AF-A0A060CD82-F1
#
_entry.id   AF-A0A060CD82-F1
#
_cell.length_a   1.000
_cell.length_b   1.000
_cell.length_c   1.000
_cell.angle_alpha   90.00
_cell.angle_beta   90.00
_cell.angle_gamma   90.00
#
_symmetry.space_group_name_H-M   'P 1'
#
loop_
_entity.id
_entity.type
_entity.pdbx_description
1 polymer ?
#
loop_
_entity_poly.entity_id
_entity_poly.type
_entity_poly.pdbx_seq_one_letter_code
_entity_poly.pdbx_strand_id
1 'polypeptide(L)'
;TNGVLQGRLDFDKSLLNCQKMAEKMTDLAADSAWFSGAKAENYQSLAASDNDAIRTDQKAAKEAAEKGKRWIGGEKRGGKSQPPIKIVHDATAAGWNILNQQPATSTTSLTSSECDGELCSTWTSPEEAAGWMTRVLGEQTISVAQATDDPDARSGALAGIGLHPLI
;
A
#
# COMPACT_ATOMS: atom_id res chain seq x y z
N THR A 1 -3.28 -0.62 51.60
CA THR A 1 -3.44 -0.64 50.12
C THR A 1 -2.82 0.63 49.56
N ASN A 2 -1.78 0.53 48.73
CA ASN A 2 -1.06 1.69 48.20
C ASN A 2 -1.86 2.37 47.08
N GLY A 3 -2.83 3.21 47.45
CA GLY A 3 -3.70 3.92 46.50
C GLY A 3 -2.95 4.80 45.49
N VAL A 4 -1.74 5.26 45.82
CA VAL A 4 -0.89 6.05 44.90
C VAL A 4 -0.35 5.19 43.75
N LEU A 5 -0.01 3.91 44.01
CA LEU A 5 0.44 2.98 42.98
C LEU A 5 -0.72 2.58 42.05
N GLN A 6 -1.90 2.34 42.61
CA GLN A 6 -3.11 2.09 41.82
C GLN A 6 -3.49 3.30 40.96
N GLY A 7 -3.45 4.52 41.52
CA GLY A 7 -3.75 5.74 40.77
C GLY A 7 -2.79 6.00 39.60
N ARG A 8 -1.49 5.69 39.74
CA ARG A 8 -0.53 5.78 38.61
C ARG A 8 -0.84 4.76 37.52
N LEU A 9 -1.10 3.51 37.90
CA LEU A 9 -1.46 2.46 36.94
C LEU A 9 -2.76 2.79 36.19
N ASP A 10 -3.76 3.33 36.90
CA ASP A 10 -5.04 3.74 36.30
C ASP A 10 -4.87 4.96 35.38
N PHE A 11 -4.00 5.90 35.74
CA PHE A 11 -3.67 7.05 34.88
C PHE A 11 -2.93 6.63 33.62
N ASP A 12 -1.90 5.80 33.74
CA ASP A 12 -1.14 5.27 32.58
C ASP A 12 -2.05 4.44 31.67
N LYS A 13 -2.93 3.61 32.24
CA LYS A 13 -3.94 2.87 31.50
C LYS A 13 -4.92 3.80 30.77
N SER A 14 -5.29 4.92 31.39
CA SER A 14 -6.17 5.92 30.77
C SER A 14 -5.49 6.63 29.59
N LEU A 15 -4.21 7.00 29.73
CA LEU A 15 -3.42 7.58 28.63
C LEU A 15 -3.30 6.62 27.44
N LEU A 16 -3.00 5.34 27.71
CA LEU A 16 -2.93 4.30 26.67
C LEU A 16 -4.27 4.11 25.96
N ASN A 17 -5.39 4.24 26.68
CA ASN A 17 -6.71 4.16 26.07
C ASN A 17 -7.02 5.38 25.19
N CYS A 18 -6.62 6.59 25.58
CA CYS A 18 -6.76 7.79 24.75
C CYS A 18 -5.90 7.71 23.49
N GLN A 19 -4.66 7.23 23.61
CA GLN A 19 -3.77 7.01 22.46
C GLN A 19 -4.35 5.98 21.50
N LYS A 20 -4.81 4.83 22.01
CA LYS A 20 -5.49 3.81 21.19
C LYS A 20 -6.76 4.33 20.54
N MET A 21 -7.49 5.23 21.19
CA MET A 21 -8.66 5.88 20.61
C MET A 21 -8.28 6.85 19.49
N ALA A 22 -7.21 7.63 19.66
CA ALA A 22 -6.68 8.52 18.62
C ALA A 22 -6.11 7.73 17.43
N GLU A 23 -5.43 6.62 17.67
CA GLU A 23 -5.01 5.66 16.64
C GLU A 23 -6.24 5.13 15.90
N LYS A 24 -7.26 4.64 16.62
CA LYS A 24 -8.53 4.18 16.02
C LYS A 24 -9.24 5.26 15.20
N MET A 25 -9.24 6.51 15.66
CA MET A 25 -9.88 7.63 14.96
C MET A 25 -9.09 8.01 13.70
N THR A 26 -7.77 7.96 13.76
CA THR A 26 -6.89 8.08 12.59
C THR A 26 -7.10 6.92 11.64
N ASP A 27 -7.34 5.72 12.19
CA ASP A 27 -7.56 4.51 11.42
C ASP A 27 -8.85 4.55 10.59
N LEU A 28 -9.84 5.31 11.06
CA LEU A 28 -11.11 5.55 10.36
C LEU A 28 -11.03 6.69 9.34
N ALA A 29 -10.09 7.62 9.49
CA ALA A 29 -9.98 8.82 8.66
C ALA A 29 -8.95 8.69 7.52
N ALA A 30 -7.95 7.82 7.67
CA ALA A 30 -6.99 7.45 6.64
C ALA A 30 -7.16 5.97 6.30
N ASP A 31 -6.83 5.57 5.08
CA ASP A 31 -6.86 4.17 4.62
C ASP A 31 -5.77 3.34 5.35
N SER A 32 -6.07 3.02 6.60
CA SER A 32 -5.14 3.04 7.73
C SER A 32 -4.21 1.86 7.85
N ALA A 33 -4.63 0.71 7.34
CA ALA A 33 -3.77 -0.47 7.32
C ALA A 33 -2.53 -0.22 6.45
N TRP A 34 -2.68 0.51 5.34
CA TRP A 34 -1.58 0.82 4.43
C TRP A 34 -0.60 1.81 5.05
N PHE A 35 -1.12 2.85 5.71
CA PHE A 35 -0.30 3.82 6.45
C PHE A 35 0.40 3.19 7.65
N SER A 36 -0.31 2.43 8.47
CA SER A 36 0.26 1.72 9.62
C SER A 36 1.30 0.69 9.20
N GLY A 37 1.09 -0.01 8.07
CA GLY A 37 2.09 -0.89 7.48
C GLY A 37 3.35 -0.14 7.02
N ALA A 38 3.20 0.99 6.33
CA ALA A 38 4.34 1.83 5.93
C ALA A 38 5.08 2.43 7.14
N LYS A 39 4.36 2.82 8.20
CA LYS A 39 4.93 3.29 9.47
C LYS A 39 5.76 2.19 10.12
N ALA A 40 5.25 0.96 10.19
CA ALA A 40 5.96 -0.17 10.76
C ALA A 40 7.26 -0.49 10.00
N GLU A 41 7.24 -0.45 8.66
CA GLU A 41 8.44 -0.66 7.83
C GLU A 41 9.55 0.36 8.16
N ASN A 42 9.19 1.63 8.34
CA ASN A 42 10.17 2.68 8.65
C ASN A 42 10.60 2.64 10.12
N TYR A 43 9.67 2.32 11.03
CA TYR A 43 9.92 2.28 12.47
C TYR A 43 11.05 1.30 12.83
N GLN A 44 11.14 0.14 12.16
CA GLN A 44 12.21 -0.83 12.42
C GLN A 44 13.61 -0.24 12.20
N SER A 45 13.79 0.58 11.17
CA SER A 45 15.08 1.23 10.88
C SER A 45 15.38 2.40 11.84
N LEU A 46 14.35 3.13 12.27
CA LEU A 46 14.49 4.29 13.14
C LEU A 46 14.71 3.89 14.60
N ALA A 47 14.01 2.85 15.08
CA ALA A 47 14.13 2.33 16.44
C ALA A 47 15.52 1.76 16.76
N ALA A 48 16.29 1.35 15.75
CA ALA A 48 17.67 0.94 15.92
C ALA A 48 18.63 2.12 16.19
N SER A 49 18.21 3.35 15.86
CA SER A 49 19.06 4.55 15.88
C SER A 49 18.70 5.57 16.97
N ASP A 50 17.48 5.50 17.52
CA ASP A 50 16.92 6.53 18.39
C ASP A 50 16.38 5.88 19.69
N ASN A 51 16.80 6.40 20.84
CA ASN A 51 16.42 5.88 22.17
C ASN A 51 15.07 6.45 22.67
N ASP A 52 14.50 7.44 21.96
CA ASP A 52 13.21 8.04 22.32
C ASP A 52 12.09 7.45 21.45
N ALA A 53 11.27 6.60 22.07
CA ALA A 53 10.18 5.92 21.38
C ALA A 53 9.12 6.89 20.81
N ILE A 54 8.84 8.01 21.48
CA ILE A 54 7.82 8.96 21.04
C ILE A 54 8.33 9.76 19.84
N ARG A 55 9.58 10.23 19.90
CA ARG A 55 10.21 10.91 18.77
C ARG A 55 10.37 9.99 17.56
N THR A 56 10.73 8.73 17.81
CA THR A 56 10.82 7.70 16.77
C THR A 56 9.47 7.46 16.11
N ASP A 57 8.40 7.39 16.90
CA ASP A 57 7.04 7.20 16.39
C ASP A 57 6.59 8.35 15.48
N GLN A 58 6.83 9.59 15.89
CA GLN A 58 6.54 10.78 15.09
C GLN A 58 7.34 10.81 13.78
N LYS A 59 8.64 10.48 13.84
CA LYS A 59 9.49 10.38 12.65
C LYS A 59 9.00 9.28 11.72
N ALA A 60 8.66 8.10 12.25
CA ALA A 60 8.17 6.98 11.46
C ALA A 60 6.84 7.32 10.76
N ALA A 61 5.94 8.04 11.43
CA ALA A 61 4.69 8.50 10.82
C ALA A 61 4.95 9.48 9.66
N LYS A 62 5.88 10.42 9.82
CA LYS A 62 6.27 11.35 8.76
C LYS A 62 6.92 10.62 7.58
N GLU A 63 7.87 9.73 7.87
CA GLU A 63 8.53 8.94 6.84
C GLU A 63 7.58 7.97 6.14
N ALA A 64 6.52 7.49 6.80
CA ALA A 64 5.51 6.65 6.17
C ALA A 64 4.78 7.39 5.04
N ALA A 65 4.34 8.63 5.31
CA ALA A 65 3.69 9.47 4.32
C ALA A 65 4.63 9.86 3.17
N GLU A 66 5.91 10.11 3.46
CA GLU A 66 6.88 10.54 2.45
C GLU A 66 7.43 9.39 1.61
N LYS A 67 7.92 8.31 2.27
CA LYS A 67 8.58 7.18 1.61
C LYS A 67 7.59 6.16 1.06
N GLY A 68 6.34 6.17 1.50
CA GLY A 68 5.35 5.18 1.08
C GLY A 68 5.67 3.76 1.57
N LYS A 69 4.93 2.79 1.03
CA LYS A 69 5.05 1.37 1.40
C LYS A 69 5.92 0.62 0.39
N ARG A 70 6.67 -0.39 0.85
CA ARG A 70 7.29 -1.36 -0.05
C ARG A 70 6.21 -2.16 -0.79
N TRP A 71 6.37 -2.21 -2.10
CA TRP A 71 5.46 -2.83 -3.05
C TRP A 71 6.20 -3.85 -3.92
N ILE A 72 5.59 -4.22 -5.04
CA ILE A 72 6.07 -5.22 -5.98
C ILE A 72 7.50 -4.90 -6.44
N GLY A 73 8.35 -5.92 -6.53
CA GLY A 73 9.76 -5.77 -6.87
C GLY A 73 10.61 -5.05 -5.81
N GLY A 74 10.03 -4.72 -4.65
CA GLY A 74 10.70 -3.97 -3.59
C GLY A 74 10.68 -2.46 -3.79
N GLU A 75 10.01 -1.95 -4.82
CA GLU A 75 9.83 -0.52 -5.08
C GLU A 75 8.96 0.14 -4.00
N LYS A 76 9.15 1.44 -3.79
CA LYS A 76 8.31 2.23 -2.89
C LYS A 76 7.18 2.89 -3.68
N ARG A 77 5.94 2.78 -3.19
CA ARG A 77 4.73 3.31 -3.83
C ARG A 77 3.81 3.98 -2.80
N GLY A 78 2.96 4.88 -3.28
CA GLY A 78 1.96 5.59 -2.46
C GLY A 78 2.50 6.66 -1.53
N GLY A 79 3.82 6.91 -1.52
CA GLY A 79 4.42 8.04 -0.81
C GLY A 79 4.33 9.37 -1.56
N LYS A 80 4.92 10.42 -1.00
CA LYS A 80 4.99 11.73 -1.65
C LYS A 80 5.79 11.64 -2.95
N SER A 81 5.22 12.18 -4.04
CA SER A 81 5.82 12.14 -5.40
C SER A 81 6.11 10.72 -5.91
N GLN A 82 5.43 9.72 -5.37
CA GLN A 82 5.45 8.36 -5.89
C GLN A 82 4.12 8.06 -6.57
N PRO A 83 4.11 7.21 -7.60
CA PRO A 83 2.86 6.71 -8.15
C PRO A 83 2.07 5.99 -7.05
N PRO A 84 0.74 6.13 -7.04
CA PRO A 84 -0.10 5.44 -6.08
C PRO A 84 -0.01 3.92 -6.29
N ILE A 85 -0.40 3.17 -5.27
CA ILE A 85 -0.50 1.71 -5.35
C ILE A 85 -1.82 1.40 -6.05
N LYS A 86 -1.76 0.72 -7.20
CA LYS A 86 -2.95 0.22 -7.89
C LYS A 86 -3.01 -1.28 -7.66
N ILE A 87 -3.90 -1.72 -6.77
CA ILE A 87 -3.89 -3.10 -6.25
C ILE A 87 -4.10 -4.11 -7.39
N VAL A 88 -5.14 -3.92 -8.21
CA VAL A 88 -5.51 -4.88 -9.25
C VAL A 88 -4.53 -4.81 -10.41
N HIS A 89 -4.25 -3.61 -10.89
CA HIS A 89 -3.33 -3.36 -11.99
C HIS A 89 -1.93 -3.92 -11.71
N ASP A 90 -1.31 -3.50 -10.60
CA ASP A 90 0.08 -3.86 -10.31
C ASP A 90 0.21 -5.36 -10.02
N ALA A 91 -0.74 -5.95 -9.29
CA ALA A 91 -0.73 -7.38 -9.01
C ALA A 91 -0.92 -8.22 -10.29
N THR A 92 -1.77 -7.76 -11.21
CA THR A 92 -1.99 -8.45 -12.49
C THR A 92 -0.75 -8.38 -13.38
N ALA A 93 -0.15 -7.19 -13.52
CA ALA A 93 1.09 -7.00 -14.28
C ALA A 93 2.21 -7.88 -13.72
N ALA A 94 2.39 -7.88 -12.40
CA ALA A 94 3.39 -8.71 -11.73
C ALA A 94 3.11 -10.21 -11.88
N GLY A 95 1.86 -10.63 -11.77
CA GLY A 95 1.44 -12.00 -11.97
C GLY A 95 1.72 -12.48 -13.40
N TRP A 96 1.37 -11.66 -14.41
CA TRP A 96 1.68 -11.94 -15.81
C TRP A 96 3.19 -12.08 -16.02
N ASN A 97 4.00 -11.19 -15.44
CA ASN A 97 5.45 -11.26 -15.54
C ASN A 97 6.01 -12.54 -14.90
N ILE A 98 5.62 -12.85 -13.67
CA ILE A 98 6.09 -14.03 -12.94
C ILE A 98 5.73 -15.33 -13.67
N LEU A 99 4.51 -15.41 -14.21
CA LEU A 99 4.04 -16.58 -14.96
C LEU A 99 4.79 -16.76 -16.27
N ASN A 100 5.28 -15.67 -16.88
CA ASN A 100 6.12 -15.72 -18.08
C ASN A 100 7.64 -15.64 -17.76
N GLN A 101 8.06 -15.98 -16.54
CA GLN A 101 9.46 -16.00 -16.12
C GLN A 101 10.21 -14.65 -16.27
N GLN A 102 9.47 -13.55 -16.30
CA GLN A 102 10.02 -12.19 -16.31
C GLN A 102 10.11 -11.62 -14.88
N PRO A 103 10.98 -10.62 -14.65
CA PRO A 103 10.98 -9.85 -13.41
C PRO A 103 9.60 -9.26 -13.13
N ALA A 104 9.16 -9.26 -11.87
CA ALA A 104 7.82 -8.81 -11.49
C ALA A 104 7.49 -7.36 -11.93
N THR A 105 8.51 -6.51 -12.12
CA THR A 105 8.38 -5.11 -12.56
C THR A 105 8.67 -4.90 -14.05
N SER A 106 8.82 -5.98 -14.83
CA SER A 106 9.04 -5.91 -16.27
C SER A 106 7.84 -5.26 -16.97
N THR A 107 8.12 -4.45 -17.99
CA THR A 107 7.10 -3.89 -18.90
C THR A 107 7.22 -4.47 -20.31
N THR A 108 8.07 -5.49 -20.48
CA THR A 108 8.37 -6.09 -21.77
C THR A 108 7.19 -6.93 -22.27
N SER A 109 6.72 -6.64 -23.48
CA SER A 109 5.79 -7.50 -24.21
C SER A 109 6.50 -8.73 -24.76
N LEU A 110 5.83 -9.88 -24.76
CA LEU A 110 6.35 -11.11 -25.36
C LEU A 110 5.87 -11.23 -26.80
N THR A 111 6.76 -11.65 -27.69
CA THR A 111 6.34 -12.07 -29.04
C THR A 111 5.73 -13.47 -29.00
N SER A 112 4.95 -13.83 -30.02
CA SER A 112 4.33 -15.16 -30.11
C SER A 112 5.34 -16.32 -30.07
N SER A 113 6.60 -16.07 -30.43
CA SER A 113 7.69 -17.06 -30.34
C SER A 113 8.29 -17.22 -28.94
N GLU A 114 8.15 -16.22 -28.09
CA GLU A 114 8.66 -16.22 -26.70
C GLU A 114 7.57 -16.62 -25.70
N CYS A 115 6.33 -16.72 -26.17
CA CYS A 115 5.15 -17.08 -25.40
C CYS A 115 5.10 -18.60 -25.16
N ASP A 116 5.26 -19.02 -23.90
CA ASP A 116 5.09 -20.40 -23.46
C ASP A 116 3.85 -20.51 -22.55
N GLY A 117 2.66 -20.57 -23.18
CA GLY A 117 1.38 -20.80 -22.51
C GLY A 117 0.21 -19.98 -23.04
N GLU A 118 -1.00 -20.25 -22.53
CA GLU A 118 -2.24 -19.58 -22.96
C GLU A 118 -2.40 -18.15 -22.42
N LEU A 119 -1.59 -17.77 -21.42
CA LEU A 119 -1.70 -16.44 -20.83
C LEU A 119 -1.15 -15.36 -21.76
N CYS A 120 0.03 -15.61 -22.34
CA CYS A 120 0.67 -14.72 -23.30
C CYS A 120 0.02 -14.76 -24.69
N SER A 121 -0.76 -15.80 -25.01
CA SER A 121 -1.61 -15.85 -26.21
C SER A 121 -2.85 -14.96 -26.07
N THR A 122 -3.37 -14.80 -24.84
CA THR A 122 -4.51 -13.94 -24.53
C THR A 122 -4.11 -12.48 -24.35
N TRP A 123 -3.01 -12.22 -23.63
CA TRP A 123 -2.47 -10.88 -23.39
C TRP A 123 -0.99 -10.83 -23.71
N THR A 124 -0.63 -9.97 -24.66
CA THR A 124 0.74 -9.88 -25.23
C THR A 124 1.71 -9.15 -24.30
N SER A 125 1.18 -8.36 -23.37
CA SER A 125 1.95 -7.54 -22.45
C SER A 125 1.33 -7.50 -21.05
N PRO A 126 2.12 -7.21 -20.00
CA PRO A 126 1.60 -7.10 -18.64
C PRO A 126 0.58 -5.95 -18.50
N GLU A 127 0.75 -4.87 -19.27
CA GLU A 127 -0.17 -3.72 -19.29
C GLU A 127 -1.53 -4.09 -19.90
N GLU A 128 -1.54 -4.90 -20.95
CA GLU A 128 -2.77 -5.37 -21.58
C GLU A 128 -3.60 -6.24 -20.63
N ALA A 129 -2.93 -7.16 -19.91
CA ALA A 129 -3.55 -7.98 -18.89
C ALA A 129 -4.08 -7.13 -17.72
N ALA A 130 -3.26 -6.20 -17.23
CA ALA A 130 -3.62 -5.31 -16.13
C ALA A 130 -4.81 -4.38 -16.48
N GLY A 131 -4.83 -3.84 -17.69
CA GLY A 131 -5.93 -3.01 -18.19
C GLY A 131 -7.24 -3.79 -18.32
N TRP A 132 -7.19 -5.03 -18.84
CA TRP A 132 -8.36 -5.89 -18.89
C TRP A 132 -8.89 -6.22 -17.50
N MET A 133 -8.02 -6.59 -16.56
CA MET A 133 -8.44 -6.89 -15.19
C MET A 133 -9.01 -5.69 -14.45
N THR A 134 -8.39 -4.53 -14.60
CA THR A 134 -8.89 -3.27 -14.02
C THR A 134 -10.28 -2.93 -14.55
N ARG A 135 -10.54 -3.18 -15.85
CA ARG A 135 -11.86 -2.99 -16.45
C ARG A 135 -12.91 -3.95 -15.87
N VAL A 136 -12.58 -5.23 -15.76
CA VAL A 136 -13.53 -6.28 -15.33
C VAL A 136 -13.81 -6.20 -13.84
N LEU A 137 -12.75 -6.16 -13.01
CA LEU A 137 -12.83 -6.23 -11.56
C LEU A 137 -13.02 -4.85 -10.91
N GLY A 138 -12.54 -3.80 -11.57
CA GLY A 138 -12.35 -2.49 -10.97
C GLY A 138 -10.93 -2.31 -10.44
N GLU A 139 -10.70 -1.20 -9.78
CA GLU A 139 -9.41 -0.86 -9.18
C GLU A 139 -9.59 -0.22 -7.81
N GLN A 140 -8.67 -0.51 -6.92
CA GLN A 140 -8.50 0.22 -5.67
C GLN A 140 -7.13 0.88 -5.68
N THR A 141 -7.16 2.21 -5.75
CA THR A 141 -5.97 3.06 -5.68
C THR A 141 -5.72 3.40 -4.22
N ILE A 142 -4.49 3.19 -3.75
CA ILE A 142 -4.07 3.51 -2.39
C ILE A 142 -2.93 4.51 -2.43
N SER A 143 -3.07 5.55 -1.61
CA SER A 143 -2.04 6.53 -1.32
C SER A 143 -1.84 6.65 0.20
N VAL A 144 -0.58 6.61 0.61
CA VAL A 144 -0.14 6.73 2.00
C VAL A 144 0.20 8.21 2.32
N ALA A 145 0.45 9.02 1.30
CA ALA A 145 0.61 10.45 1.45
C ALA A 145 -0.72 11.11 1.86
N GLN A 146 -0.67 12.01 2.84
CA GLN A 146 -1.83 12.84 3.18
C GLN A 146 -2.11 13.81 2.05
N ALA A 147 -3.37 13.83 1.59
CA ALA A 147 -3.98 14.80 0.67
C ALA A 147 -3.01 15.38 -0.37
N THR A 148 -2.87 14.70 -1.51
CA THR A 148 -2.23 15.26 -2.70
C THR A 148 -3.18 16.24 -3.39
N ASP A 149 -2.65 17.33 -3.93
CA ASP A 149 -3.39 18.22 -4.82
C ASP A 149 -3.74 17.54 -6.15
N ASP A 150 -2.98 16.48 -6.50
CA ASP A 150 -3.27 15.58 -7.60
C ASP A 150 -4.41 14.61 -7.21
N PRO A 151 -5.59 14.70 -7.84
CA PRO A 151 -6.72 13.83 -7.57
C PRO A 151 -6.46 12.36 -7.97
N ASP A 152 -5.59 12.10 -8.95
CA ASP A 152 -5.27 10.74 -9.42
C ASP A 152 -4.29 10.02 -8.47
N ALA A 153 -3.61 10.79 -7.61
CA ALA A 153 -2.73 10.27 -6.57
C ALA A 153 -3.44 10.05 -5.22
N ARG A 154 -4.77 10.25 -5.14
CA ARG A 154 -5.55 10.02 -3.92
C ARG A 154 -6.01 8.57 -3.83
N SER A 155 -6.21 8.11 -2.59
CA SER A 155 -6.88 6.83 -2.38
C SER A 155 -8.31 6.89 -2.92
N GLY A 156 -8.73 5.86 -3.62
CA GLY A 156 -10.03 5.81 -4.29
C GLY A 156 -10.34 4.42 -4.83
N ALA A 157 -11.58 4.23 -5.26
CA ALA A 157 -12.03 2.99 -5.88
C ALA A 157 -12.72 3.29 -7.20
N LEU A 158 -12.38 2.52 -8.22
CA LEU A 158 -13.04 2.48 -9.52
C LEU A 158 -13.81 1.16 -9.63
N ALA A 159 -15.11 1.23 -9.90
CA ALA A 159 -15.92 0.03 -10.07
C ALA A 159 -15.63 -0.66 -11.41
N GLY A 160 -15.52 -1.99 -11.39
CA GLY A 160 -15.42 -2.81 -12.59
C GLY A 160 -16.76 -2.94 -13.30
N ILE A 161 -16.71 -3.26 -14.59
CA ILE A 161 -17.91 -3.49 -15.42
C ILE A 161 -18.27 -4.98 -15.58
N GLY A 162 -17.49 -5.89 -15.00
CA GLY A 162 -17.66 -7.33 -15.14
C GLY A 162 -17.29 -7.89 -16.52
N LEU A 163 -17.61 -9.16 -16.75
CA LEU A 163 -17.33 -9.89 -17.99
C LEU A 163 -18.36 -9.61 -19.09
N HIS A 164 -18.54 -8.34 -19.44
CA HIS A 164 -19.44 -7.98 -20.53
C HIS A 164 -18.79 -8.37 -21.88
N PRO A 165 -19.52 -8.96 -22.85
CA PRO A 165 -18.96 -9.31 -24.15
C PRO A 165 -18.36 -8.07 -24.82
N LEU A 166 -17.15 -8.22 -25.35
CA LEU A 166 -16.57 -7.23 -26.26
C LEU A 166 -17.30 -7.41 -27.60
N ILE A 167 -18.32 -6.59 -27.83
CA ILE A 167 -19.04 -6.51 -29.11
C ILE A 167 -18.29 -5.60 -30.06
#